data_AF-A0A4R4LP21-F1
#
_entry.id   AF-A0A4R4LP21-F1
#
_cell.length_a   1.000
_cell.length_b   1.000
_cell.length_c   1.000
_cell.angle_alpha   90.00
_cell.angle_beta   90.00
_cell.angle_gamma   90.00
#
_symmetry.space_group_name_H-M   'P 1'
#
loop_
_entity.id
_entity.type
_entity.pdbx_description
1 polymer ?
#
loop_
_entity_poly.entity_id
_entity_poly.type
_entity_poly.pdbx_seq_one_letter_code
_entity_poly.pdbx_strand_id
1 'polypeptide(L)'
;MVDQAPLEPNTKYTVYETDAAGNQVPRSEAYTDGDGNVTHVTNVTPEDPGAPAVDPNENVDLTRPDPGVTHKVELGFDEPHIFTGEPHTGGDEGMAPAATRFDPPPDATPVRWPGTYDVGADGPFSARQDLPPNSRIEVRGPDGKLHGVFWTDANRQVTHVRTWYGDREHGYNPELGDSNRTVKKWGVPRPDTHYLVEPHDRFQTADPNPPLDPPDAARTGDFGDNGVEPGTFLFHTDDRGQTDTASGRPEYDTPHSDEEQRNDAVQKKVGHIGKGTGEYPGGRFDGGHIFPHEGRGPGERINYFPQWSPTNRGNSGTGLLPSDTWRQSFESLLEQRHTRNPDVTIERIDFFPEPNDPRITPEVVHTRWTETDNSQNPPVTTTHYRSYHNLDPSQRGGGGTTPPASSPPGGTAPPA
;
A
#
# COMPACT_ATOMS: atom_id res chain seq x y z
N MET A 1 -28.42 8.22 10.12
CA MET A 1 -29.82 8.36 9.68
C MET A 1 -30.74 8.08 10.87
N VAL A 2 -31.62 9.01 11.25
CA VAL A 2 -32.64 8.84 12.31
C VAL A 2 -33.99 8.68 11.60
N ASP A 3 -34.74 7.63 11.97
CA ASP A 3 -36.07 7.24 11.48
C ASP A 3 -36.17 6.77 10.00
N GLN A 4 -35.81 5.52 9.74
CA GLN A 4 -36.45 4.73 8.68
C GLN A 4 -36.94 3.40 9.26
N ALA A 5 -38.12 2.95 8.81
CA ALA A 5 -38.63 1.61 9.09
C ALA A 5 -37.58 0.54 8.71
N PRO A 6 -37.65 -0.68 9.27
CA PRO A 6 -36.73 -1.76 8.90
C PRO A 6 -36.64 -1.90 7.38
N LEU A 7 -35.43 -2.06 6.85
CA LEU A 7 -35.24 -2.29 5.43
C LEU A 7 -35.84 -3.65 5.05
N GLU A 8 -36.37 -3.73 3.83
CA GLU A 8 -36.89 -4.96 3.26
C GLU A 8 -35.74 -5.95 3.03
N PRO A 9 -35.94 -7.23 3.34
CA PRO A 9 -34.96 -8.28 3.05
C PRO A 9 -34.60 -8.42 1.58
N ASN A 10 -33.37 -8.83 1.28
CA ASN A 10 -32.86 -9.16 -0.07
C ASN A 10 -33.15 -8.09 -1.14
N THR A 11 -33.05 -6.82 -0.75
CA THR A 11 -33.51 -5.69 -1.57
C THR A 11 -32.35 -4.77 -1.91
N LYS A 12 -32.37 -4.25 -3.14
CA LYS A 12 -31.48 -3.19 -3.61
C LYS A 12 -32.14 -1.83 -3.37
N TYR A 13 -31.39 -0.91 -2.77
CA TYR A 13 -31.77 0.48 -2.51
C TYR A 13 -30.85 1.43 -3.28
N THR A 14 -31.43 2.45 -3.89
CA THR A 14 -30.67 3.63 -4.31
C THR A 14 -30.73 4.64 -3.17
N VAL A 15 -29.56 5.00 -2.65
CA VAL A 15 -29.42 5.99 -1.58
C VAL A 15 -29.20 7.35 -2.22
N TYR A 16 -29.87 8.37 -1.69
CA TYR A 16 -29.81 9.73 -2.21
C TYR A 16 -29.20 10.68 -1.19
N GLU A 17 -28.53 11.71 -1.67
CA GLU A 17 -28.23 12.92 -0.92
C GLU A 17 -29.00 14.11 -1.50
N THR A 18 -29.05 15.20 -0.73
CA THR A 18 -29.67 16.45 -1.16
C THR A 18 -28.58 17.42 -1.59
N ASP A 19 -28.59 17.86 -2.84
CA ASP A 19 -27.64 18.85 -3.35
C ASP A 19 -27.92 20.26 -2.77
N ALA A 20 -27.04 21.22 -3.08
CA ALA A 20 -27.18 22.62 -2.63
C ALA A 20 -28.46 23.32 -3.13
N ALA A 21 -29.10 22.80 -4.18
CA ALA A 21 -30.34 23.31 -4.74
C ALA A 21 -31.59 22.58 -4.18
N GLY A 22 -31.40 21.58 -3.31
CA GLY A 22 -32.48 20.80 -2.70
C GLY A 22 -32.93 19.60 -3.53
N ASN A 23 -32.23 19.24 -4.62
CA ASN A 23 -32.57 18.07 -5.43
C ASN A 23 -32.01 16.79 -4.81
N GLN A 24 -32.73 15.68 -4.96
CA GLN A 24 -32.21 14.37 -4.60
C GLN A 24 -31.30 13.85 -5.71
N VAL A 25 -30.05 13.60 -5.36
CA VAL A 25 -29.03 13.03 -6.25
C VAL A 25 -28.64 11.65 -5.73
N PRO A 26 -28.69 10.59 -6.57
CA PRO A 26 -28.21 9.27 -6.19
C PRO A 26 -26.73 9.33 -5.77
N ARG A 27 -26.39 8.79 -4.59
CA ARG A 27 -25.01 8.71 -4.09
C ARG A 27 -24.45 7.29 -4.09
N SER A 28 -25.24 6.31 -3.69
CA SER A 28 -24.80 4.91 -3.59
C SER A 28 -25.94 3.93 -3.88
N GLU A 29 -25.57 2.69 -4.18
CA GLU A 29 -26.49 1.56 -4.16
C GLU A 29 -26.16 0.66 -2.96
N ALA A 30 -27.17 0.32 -2.17
CA ALA A 30 -27.04 -0.55 -1.00
C ALA A 30 -27.87 -1.82 -1.16
N TYR A 31 -27.36 -2.94 -0.64
CA TYR A 31 -28.00 -4.25 -0.73
C TYR A 31 -28.21 -4.84 0.66
N THR A 32 -29.38 -5.41 0.92
CA THR A 32 -29.71 -6.04 2.20
C THR A 32 -29.70 -7.57 2.14
N ASP A 33 -29.45 -8.22 3.28
CA ASP A 33 -29.58 -9.68 3.46
C ASP A 33 -31.03 -10.12 3.75
N GLY A 34 -31.22 -11.39 4.09
CA GLY A 34 -32.51 -11.98 4.44
C GLY A 34 -33.15 -11.43 5.73
N ASP A 35 -32.39 -10.73 6.56
CA ASP A 35 -32.83 -10.11 7.81
C ASP A 35 -32.99 -8.59 7.67
N GLY A 36 -32.68 -8.03 6.50
CA GLY A 36 -32.77 -6.59 6.22
C GLY A 36 -31.52 -5.79 6.62
N ASN A 37 -30.41 -6.44 6.96
CA ASN A 37 -29.15 -5.75 7.26
C ASN A 37 -28.44 -5.36 5.97
N VAL A 38 -27.84 -4.18 5.92
CA VAL A 38 -26.99 -3.78 4.78
C VAL A 38 -25.75 -4.65 4.75
N THR A 39 -25.45 -5.24 3.60
CA THR A 39 -24.30 -6.12 3.39
C THR A 39 -23.36 -5.64 2.30
N HIS A 40 -23.87 -4.87 1.33
CA HIS A 40 -23.05 -4.33 0.25
C HIS A 40 -23.41 -2.89 -0.04
N VAL A 41 -22.39 -2.08 -0.35
CA VAL A 41 -22.51 -0.70 -0.82
C VAL A 41 -21.63 -0.53 -2.05
N THR A 42 -22.13 0.15 -3.08
CA THR A 42 -21.36 0.50 -4.27
C THR A 42 -21.70 1.90 -4.78
N ASN A 43 -20.82 2.49 -5.58
CA ASN A 43 -21.08 3.74 -6.28
C ASN A 43 -22.29 3.54 -7.21
N VAL A 44 -23.01 4.61 -7.47
CA VAL A 44 -24.05 4.58 -8.51
C VAL A 44 -23.35 4.42 -9.86
N THR A 45 -23.70 3.37 -10.59
CA THR A 45 -23.24 3.19 -11.97
C THR A 45 -23.99 4.18 -12.86
N PRO A 46 -23.29 5.06 -13.61
CA PRO A 46 -23.98 5.98 -14.51
C PRO A 46 -24.79 5.22 -15.57
N GLU A 47 -26.00 5.70 -15.88
CA GLU A 47 -26.83 5.12 -16.95
C GLU A 47 -26.19 5.27 -18.34
N ASP A 48 -25.38 6.31 -18.53
CA ASP A 48 -24.55 6.52 -19.71
C ASP A 48 -23.14 5.97 -19.45
N PRO A 49 -22.69 4.90 -20.16
CA PRO A 49 -21.35 4.36 -20.03
C PRO A 49 -20.22 5.37 -20.35
N GLY A 50 -20.54 6.48 -21.02
CA GLY A 50 -19.60 7.57 -21.31
C GLY A 50 -19.55 8.66 -20.23
N ALA A 51 -20.43 8.61 -19.22
CA ALA A 51 -20.40 9.56 -18.11
C ALA A 51 -19.26 9.21 -17.14
N PRO A 52 -18.59 10.23 -16.56
CA PRO A 52 -17.57 9.99 -15.55
C PRO A 52 -18.19 9.26 -14.35
N ALA A 53 -17.45 8.28 -13.82
CA ALA A 53 -17.80 7.68 -12.53
C ALA A 53 -17.86 8.78 -11.46
N VAL A 54 -18.81 8.65 -10.52
CA VAL A 54 -18.86 9.53 -9.34
C VAL A 54 -17.55 9.41 -8.58
N ASP A 55 -16.90 10.54 -8.26
CA ASP A 55 -15.66 10.53 -7.48
C ASP A 55 -15.95 9.84 -6.14
N PRO A 56 -15.27 8.72 -5.82
CA PRO A 56 -15.50 8.01 -4.56
C PRO A 56 -15.31 8.90 -3.32
N ASN A 57 -14.53 9.98 -3.41
CA ASN A 57 -14.34 10.92 -2.32
C ASN A 57 -15.55 11.81 -2.03
N GLU A 58 -16.48 11.92 -2.99
CA GLU A 58 -17.75 12.64 -2.79
C GLU A 58 -18.81 11.75 -2.12
N ASN A 59 -18.57 10.43 -2.06
CA ASN A 59 -19.50 9.47 -1.49
C ASN A 59 -19.12 9.10 -0.05
N VAL A 60 -19.84 9.64 0.93
CA VAL A 60 -19.58 9.37 2.35
C VAL A 60 -19.73 7.90 2.75
N ASP A 61 -20.55 7.09 2.04
CA ASP A 61 -20.67 5.66 2.34
C ASP A 61 -19.42 4.86 1.92
N LEU A 62 -18.54 5.44 1.09
CA LEU A 62 -17.28 4.84 0.66
C LEU A 62 -16.08 5.42 1.42
N THR A 63 -16.16 6.71 1.79
CA THR A 63 -15.12 7.35 2.59
C THR A 63 -15.25 7.04 4.08
N ARG A 64 -16.40 6.54 4.52
CA ARG A 64 -16.65 6.10 5.90
C ARG A 64 -17.34 4.73 5.90
N PRO A 65 -16.58 3.68 5.58
CA PRO A 65 -17.16 2.36 5.37
C PRO A 65 -17.64 1.76 6.69
N ASP A 66 -18.87 1.22 6.69
CA ASP A 66 -19.44 0.58 7.88
C ASP A 66 -18.73 -0.76 8.16
N PRO A 67 -18.39 -1.07 9.43
CA PRO A 67 -17.77 -2.35 9.77
C PRO A 67 -18.64 -3.55 9.37
N GLY A 68 -18.05 -4.53 8.70
CA GLY A 68 -18.72 -5.74 8.24
C GLY A 68 -19.53 -5.58 6.95
N VAL A 69 -19.62 -4.38 6.39
CA VAL A 69 -20.26 -4.13 5.08
C VAL A 69 -19.21 -4.26 3.97
N THR A 70 -19.56 -4.89 2.86
CA THR A 70 -18.70 -5.01 1.68
C THR A 70 -18.91 -3.82 0.74
N HIS A 71 -17.85 -3.06 0.50
CA HIS A 71 -17.84 -1.92 -0.39
C HIS A 71 -17.23 -2.31 -1.73
N LYS A 72 -17.89 -1.96 -2.83
CA LYS A 72 -17.37 -2.04 -4.20
C LYS A 72 -17.21 -0.64 -4.74
N VAL A 73 -15.97 -0.19 -4.86
CA VAL A 73 -15.58 1.14 -5.31
C VAL A 73 -15.16 1.10 -6.77
N GLU A 74 -15.97 1.69 -7.65
CA GLU A 74 -15.56 1.95 -9.03
C GLU A 74 -14.60 3.14 -9.05
N LEU A 75 -13.34 2.90 -9.41
CA LEU A 75 -12.28 3.92 -9.42
C LEU A 75 -12.12 4.61 -10.79
N GLY A 76 -12.98 4.26 -11.76
CA GLY A 76 -12.94 4.79 -13.14
C GLY A 76 -12.02 4.02 -14.09
N PHE A 77 -11.63 2.80 -13.73
CA PHE A 77 -10.73 1.92 -14.48
C PHE A 77 -11.31 0.49 -14.56
N ASP A 78 -10.53 -0.47 -15.08
CA ASP A 78 -11.04 -1.78 -15.50
C ASP A 78 -11.54 -2.64 -14.33
N GLU A 79 -10.90 -2.57 -13.16
CA GLU A 79 -11.27 -3.38 -11.99
C GLU A 79 -11.80 -2.54 -10.82
N PRO A 80 -12.98 -2.88 -10.26
CA PRO A 80 -13.48 -2.24 -9.06
C PRO A 80 -12.67 -2.66 -7.84
N HIS A 81 -12.42 -1.73 -6.93
CA HIS A 81 -11.81 -2.04 -5.65
C HIS A 81 -12.87 -2.57 -4.68
N ILE A 82 -12.70 -3.80 -4.19
CA ILE A 82 -13.66 -4.46 -3.29
C ILE A 82 -13.01 -4.72 -1.94
N PHE A 83 -13.67 -4.31 -0.86
CA PHE A 83 -13.20 -4.58 0.50
C PHE A 83 -14.37 -4.64 1.49
N THR A 84 -14.14 -5.22 2.66
CA THR A 84 -15.09 -5.17 3.78
C THR A 84 -14.61 -4.17 4.81
N GLY A 85 -15.48 -3.27 5.28
CA GLY A 85 -15.14 -2.30 6.32
C GLY A 85 -14.73 -3.00 7.62
N GLU A 86 -13.72 -2.46 8.30
CA GLU A 86 -13.21 -2.96 9.57
C GLU A 86 -13.49 -1.95 10.70
N PRO A 87 -13.65 -2.40 11.96
CA PRO A 87 -13.74 -1.47 13.08
C PRO A 87 -12.48 -0.60 13.16
N HIS A 88 -12.64 0.71 13.39
CA HIS A 88 -11.52 1.60 13.63
C HIS A 88 -11.19 1.71 15.12
N THR A 89 -9.92 1.50 15.49
CA THR A 89 -9.44 1.69 16.86
C THR A 89 -9.26 3.18 17.15
N GLY A 90 -10.30 3.86 17.67
CA GLY A 90 -10.19 5.26 18.12
C GLY A 90 -11.19 6.24 17.50
N GLY A 91 -12.02 5.79 16.56
CA GLY A 91 -13.15 6.55 15.99
C GLY A 91 -14.49 5.82 16.16
N ASP A 92 -15.57 6.46 15.72
CA ASP A 92 -16.95 5.91 15.87
C ASP A 92 -17.40 5.06 14.68
N GLU A 93 -16.65 5.12 13.58
CA GLU A 93 -17.01 4.53 12.30
C GLU A 93 -15.95 3.51 11.86
N GLY A 94 -16.27 2.74 10.81
CA GLY A 94 -15.32 1.79 10.27
C GLY A 94 -14.28 2.43 9.35
N MET A 95 -13.23 1.67 9.07
CA MET A 95 -12.17 2.04 8.14
C MET A 95 -12.02 0.97 7.06
N ALA A 96 -11.46 1.34 5.91
CA ALA A 96 -11.06 0.33 4.95
C ALA A 96 -9.90 -0.52 5.50
N PRO A 97 -9.78 -1.82 5.17
CA PRO A 97 -8.67 -2.66 5.63
C PRO A 97 -7.37 -2.23 4.97
N ALA A 98 -6.21 -2.43 5.61
CA ALA A 98 -4.92 -2.13 5.00
C ALA A 98 -4.73 -2.88 3.68
N ALA A 99 -4.10 -2.25 2.68
CA ALA A 99 -3.80 -2.91 1.39
C ALA A 99 -2.86 -4.10 1.54
N THR A 100 -1.97 -4.08 2.53
CA THR A 100 -1.17 -5.24 2.90
C THR A 100 -1.00 -5.34 4.42
N ARG A 101 -0.69 -6.56 4.88
CA ARG A 101 -0.48 -6.92 6.28
C ARG A 101 0.82 -7.68 6.42
N PHE A 102 1.33 -7.78 7.64
CA PHE A 102 2.50 -8.56 7.95
C PHE A 102 2.16 -9.63 8.99
N ASP A 103 1.73 -10.80 8.51
CA ASP A 103 1.32 -11.93 9.37
C ASP A 103 2.19 -13.17 9.12
N PRO A 104 3.44 -13.18 9.63
CA PRO A 104 4.33 -14.31 9.43
C PRO A 104 3.84 -15.56 10.19
N PRO A 105 4.21 -16.78 9.71
CA PRO A 105 3.76 -18.03 10.31
C PRO A 105 4.04 -18.11 11.82
N PRO A 106 3.01 -18.38 12.65
CA PRO A 106 3.14 -18.35 14.11
C PRO A 106 3.93 -19.54 14.67
N ASP A 107 4.06 -20.62 13.90
CA ASP A 107 4.73 -21.87 14.27
C ASP A 107 6.16 -22.00 13.71
N ALA A 108 6.69 -20.91 13.14
CA ALA A 108 8.04 -20.89 12.59
C ALA A 108 9.10 -21.17 13.67
N THR A 109 9.99 -22.12 13.41
CA THR A 109 11.04 -22.55 14.36
C THR A 109 12.07 -21.43 14.53
N PRO A 110 12.33 -20.94 15.75
CA PRO A 110 13.35 -19.92 15.97
C PRO A 110 14.74 -20.45 15.67
N VAL A 111 15.49 -19.74 14.82
CA VAL A 111 16.86 -20.05 14.45
C VAL A 111 17.69 -18.78 14.52
N ARG A 112 18.90 -18.86 15.08
CA ARG A 112 19.86 -17.76 14.99
C ARG A 112 20.73 -17.94 13.77
N TRP A 113 20.93 -16.87 13.01
CA TRP A 113 21.82 -16.90 11.86
C TRP A 113 23.26 -17.24 12.25
N PRO A 114 23.88 -18.29 11.68
CA PRO A 114 25.24 -18.69 12.03
C PRO A 114 26.32 -17.96 11.22
N GLY A 115 25.95 -17.19 10.20
CA GLY A 115 26.88 -16.56 9.27
C GLY A 115 27.27 -15.13 9.66
N THR A 116 28.41 -14.68 9.14
CA THR A 116 28.77 -13.25 9.08
C THR A 116 28.54 -12.72 7.67
N TYR A 117 28.24 -11.43 7.54
CA TYR A 117 28.07 -10.74 6.27
C TYR A 117 28.44 -9.26 6.42
N ASP A 118 28.63 -8.57 5.30
CA ASP A 118 28.91 -7.13 5.26
C ASP A 118 27.62 -6.36 5.01
N VAL A 119 27.10 -5.74 6.08
CA VAL A 119 25.83 -4.99 6.09
C VAL A 119 25.82 -3.86 5.05
N GLY A 120 26.97 -3.30 4.67
CA GLY A 120 27.06 -2.22 3.70
C GLY A 120 27.27 -2.67 2.25
N ALA A 121 27.44 -3.98 2.01
CA ALA A 121 27.75 -4.49 0.68
C ALA A 121 26.79 -5.57 0.18
N ASP A 122 26.28 -6.44 1.06
CA ASP A 122 25.41 -7.56 0.72
C ASP A 122 24.39 -7.77 1.86
N GLY A 123 23.16 -8.17 1.55
CA GLY A 123 22.20 -8.61 2.56
C GLY A 123 22.48 -10.04 3.06
N PRO A 124 22.02 -10.43 4.26
CA PRO A 124 22.22 -11.77 4.82
C PRO A 124 21.65 -12.91 3.95
N PHE A 125 20.58 -12.66 3.20
CA PHE A 125 19.83 -13.69 2.45
C PHE A 125 19.74 -13.46 0.96
N SER A 126 20.07 -12.25 0.51
CA SER A 126 20.35 -11.83 -0.86
C SER A 126 21.09 -12.88 -1.74
N ALA A 127 21.90 -13.79 -1.16
CA ALA A 127 22.76 -14.72 -1.90
C ALA A 127 22.47 -16.22 -1.70
N ARG A 128 21.50 -16.62 -0.85
CA ARG A 128 21.48 -17.98 -0.29
C ARG A 128 20.25 -18.80 -0.64
N GLN A 129 20.48 -20.07 -0.98
CA GLN A 129 19.44 -21.07 -1.30
C GLN A 129 19.31 -22.15 -0.20
N ASP A 130 20.15 -22.11 0.83
CA ASP A 130 20.28 -23.12 1.87
C ASP A 130 19.66 -22.71 3.21
N LEU A 131 18.52 -22.02 3.16
CA LEU A 131 17.82 -21.61 4.38
C LEU A 131 17.13 -22.79 5.06
N PRO A 132 17.03 -22.80 6.41
CA PRO A 132 16.21 -23.80 7.08
C PRO A 132 14.73 -23.59 6.72
N PRO A 133 13.95 -24.65 6.50
CA PRO A 133 12.52 -24.53 6.20
C PRO A 133 11.71 -24.16 7.46
N ASN A 134 10.54 -23.56 7.29
CA ASN A 134 9.58 -23.24 8.37
C ASN A 134 10.24 -22.57 9.59
N SER A 135 11.09 -21.57 9.34
CA SER A 135 11.97 -21.01 10.37
C SER A 135 11.82 -19.51 10.50
N ARG A 136 11.91 -18.99 11.73
CA ARG A 136 12.09 -17.57 12.06
C ARG A 136 13.55 -17.33 12.36
N ILE A 137 14.25 -16.67 11.44
CA ILE A 137 15.70 -16.50 11.48
C ILE A 137 16.06 -15.10 11.97
N GLU A 138 16.68 -15.02 13.15
CA GLU A 138 17.23 -13.78 13.70
C GLU A 138 18.61 -13.51 13.08
N VAL A 139 18.76 -12.36 12.44
CA VAL A 139 20.03 -11.89 11.87
C VAL A 139 20.57 -10.70 12.65
N ARG A 140 21.83 -10.81 13.06
CA ARG A 140 22.58 -9.71 13.64
C ARG A 140 23.75 -9.31 12.76
N GLY A 141 24.03 -8.02 12.71
CA GLY A 141 25.19 -7.47 12.05
C GLY A 141 26.50 -7.81 12.78
N PRO A 142 27.67 -7.49 12.19
CA PRO A 142 28.98 -7.71 12.80
C PRO A 142 29.18 -7.01 14.16
N ASP A 143 28.48 -5.91 14.40
CA ASP A 143 28.47 -5.15 15.66
C ASP A 143 27.51 -5.73 16.71
N GLY A 144 26.83 -6.83 16.39
CA GLY A 144 25.88 -7.52 17.28
C GLY A 144 24.49 -6.89 17.32
N LYS A 145 24.24 -5.80 16.57
CA LYS A 145 22.90 -5.21 16.50
C LYS A 145 21.96 -6.05 15.65
N LEU A 146 20.67 -5.98 15.96
CA LEU A 146 19.64 -6.61 15.12
C LEU A 146 19.64 -5.95 13.74
N HIS A 147 19.71 -6.77 12.69
CA HIS A 147 19.58 -6.31 11.31
C HIS A 147 18.25 -6.70 10.69
N GLY A 148 17.72 -7.86 11.05
CA GLY A 148 16.40 -8.27 10.59
C GLY A 148 15.97 -9.62 11.13
N VAL A 149 14.69 -9.90 10.98
CA VAL A 149 14.07 -11.18 11.26
C VAL A 149 13.39 -11.66 9.98
N PHE A 150 13.62 -12.92 9.62
CA PHE A 150 13.23 -13.44 8.31
C PHE A 150 12.50 -14.76 8.51
N TRP A 151 11.37 -14.94 7.83
CA TRP A 151 10.59 -16.17 7.91
C TRP A 151 10.69 -16.94 6.61
N THR A 152 10.83 -18.26 6.73
CA THR A 152 10.88 -19.18 5.59
C THR A 152 9.71 -20.15 5.58
N ASP A 153 9.28 -20.55 4.39
CA ASP A 153 8.29 -21.61 4.20
C ASP A 153 8.92 -23.02 4.20
N ALA A 154 8.11 -24.04 3.96
CA ALA A 154 8.55 -25.43 3.86
C ALA A 154 9.54 -25.67 2.71
N ASN A 155 9.49 -24.83 1.67
CA ASN A 155 10.37 -24.87 0.50
C ASN A 155 11.62 -23.99 0.66
N ARG A 156 11.86 -23.46 1.88
CA ARG A 156 13.01 -22.63 2.23
C ARG A 156 13.01 -21.26 1.54
N GLN A 157 11.89 -20.83 0.97
CA GLN A 157 11.72 -19.50 0.43
C GLN A 157 11.43 -18.53 1.55
N VAL A 158 12.01 -17.33 1.47
CA VAL A 158 11.66 -16.24 2.38
C VAL A 158 10.26 -15.77 2.02
N THR A 159 9.37 -15.68 3.01
CA THR A 159 7.99 -15.21 2.83
C THR A 159 7.73 -13.89 3.55
N HIS A 160 8.47 -13.64 4.64
CA HIS A 160 8.35 -12.41 5.41
C HIS A 160 9.71 -11.89 5.85
N VAL A 161 9.87 -10.58 5.82
CA VAL A 161 11.08 -9.86 6.25
C VAL A 161 10.67 -8.71 7.16
N ARG A 162 11.09 -8.75 8.42
CA ARG A 162 11.04 -7.60 9.32
C ARG A 162 12.43 -6.99 9.41
N THR A 163 12.58 -5.75 8.99
CA THR A 163 13.91 -5.12 8.92
C THR A 163 13.80 -3.61 9.02
N TRP A 164 14.94 -2.95 8.90
CA TRP A 164 15.03 -1.51 8.92
C TRP A 164 15.14 -0.92 7.51
N TYR A 165 14.69 0.31 7.34
CA TYR A 165 15.14 1.17 6.25
C TYR A 165 16.03 2.27 6.79
N GLY A 166 16.97 2.70 5.99
CA GLY A 166 17.90 3.74 6.37
C GLY A 166 17.86 4.92 5.44
N ASP A 167 18.91 5.71 5.53
CA ASP A 167 19.04 6.99 4.86
C ASP A 167 20.48 7.19 4.41
N ARG A 168 20.78 8.36 3.86
CA ARG A 168 22.10 8.70 3.36
C ARG A 168 23.17 8.78 4.46
N GLU A 169 22.80 9.08 5.70
CA GLU A 169 23.71 9.19 6.84
C GLU A 169 24.02 7.83 7.44
N HIS A 170 22.99 7.01 7.64
CA HIS A 170 23.05 5.72 8.32
C HIS A 170 23.25 4.53 7.37
N GLY A 171 23.18 4.78 6.06
CA GLY A 171 23.25 3.78 5.01
C GLY A 171 21.89 3.16 4.74
N TYR A 172 21.71 2.66 3.52
CA TYR A 172 20.48 2.00 3.08
C TYR A 172 20.54 0.49 3.30
N ASN A 173 19.39 -0.15 3.48
CA ASN A 173 19.35 -1.59 3.68
C ASN A 173 19.44 -2.37 2.36
N PRO A 174 20.47 -3.22 2.17
CA PRO A 174 20.61 -3.98 0.93
C PRO A 174 19.45 -4.96 0.66
N GLU A 175 18.75 -5.46 1.70
CA GLU A 175 17.60 -6.37 1.52
C GLU A 175 16.36 -5.68 0.96
N LEU A 176 16.31 -4.34 1.01
CA LEU A 176 15.26 -3.52 0.42
C LEU A 176 15.64 -2.99 -0.98
N GLY A 177 16.85 -3.33 -1.46
CA GLY A 177 17.38 -2.88 -2.74
C GLY A 177 17.97 -1.47 -2.69
N ASP A 178 19.11 -1.34 -2.01
CA ASP A 178 19.91 -0.12 -1.85
C ASP A 178 20.64 0.34 -3.13
N SER A 179 20.91 -0.58 -4.05
CA SER A 179 21.81 -0.33 -5.17
C SER A 179 21.56 -1.25 -6.38
N ASN A 180 22.16 -0.87 -7.51
CA ASN A 180 22.04 -1.67 -8.73
C ASN A 180 22.69 -3.03 -8.64
N ARG A 181 23.77 -3.07 -7.87
CA ARG A 181 24.57 -4.26 -7.68
C ARG A 181 23.75 -5.29 -6.93
N THR A 182 23.14 -4.91 -5.81
CA THR A 182 22.34 -5.80 -4.99
C THR A 182 21.12 -6.30 -5.75
N VAL A 183 20.32 -5.42 -6.35
CA VAL A 183 19.15 -5.83 -7.16
C VAL A 183 19.50 -6.86 -8.23
N LYS A 184 20.57 -6.63 -9.03
CA LYS A 184 20.94 -7.55 -10.13
C LYS A 184 21.63 -8.83 -9.66
N LYS A 185 22.49 -8.72 -8.64
CA LYS A 185 23.29 -9.85 -8.15
C LYS A 185 22.44 -10.79 -7.30
N TRP A 186 21.46 -10.23 -6.59
CA TRP A 186 20.78 -10.88 -5.48
C TRP A 186 19.25 -11.00 -5.63
N GLY A 187 18.65 -10.24 -6.56
CA GLY A 187 17.20 -10.27 -6.76
C GLY A 187 16.45 -9.75 -5.52
N VAL A 188 16.86 -8.57 -5.04
CA VAL A 188 16.25 -7.87 -3.90
C VAL A 188 15.53 -6.59 -4.37
N PRO A 189 14.35 -6.24 -3.83
CA PRO A 189 13.51 -7.05 -2.93
C PRO A 189 13.17 -8.44 -3.50
N ARG A 190 12.95 -9.39 -2.60
CA ARG A 190 12.65 -10.78 -2.92
C ARG A 190 11.26 -10.87 -3.56
N PRO A 191 11.07 -11.76 -4.53
CA PRO A 191 9.74 -12.04 -5.07
C PRO A 191 8.78 -12.60 -4.02
N ASP A 192 7.47 -12.34 -4.19
CA ASP A 192 6.38 -12.94 -3.41
C ASP A 192 6.61 -12.88 -1.88
N THR A 193 7.06 -11.72 -1.39
CA THR A 193 7.54 -11.55 -0.01
C THR A 193 6.88 -10.35 0.66
N HIS A 194 6.41 -10.53 1.90
CA HIS A 194 5.94 -9.45 2.75
C HIS A 194 7.10 -8.81 3.51
N TYR A 195 7.09 -7.48 3.60
CA TYR A 195 8.08 -6.71 4.34
C TYR A 195 7.40 -5.85 5.40
N LEU A 196 7.95 -5.85 6.61
CA LEU A 196 7.70 -4.87 7.66
C LEU A 196 9.00 -4.08 7.85
N VAL A 197 8.92 -2.79 7.60
CA VAL A 197 10.07 -1.90 7.44
C VAL A 197 9.93 -0.75 8.42
N GLU A 198 10.87 -0.68 9.36
CA GLU A 198 10.90 0.30 10.45
C GLU A 198 12.14 1.20 10.32
N PRO A 199 12.16 2.42 10.88
CA PRO A 199 13.33 3.27 10.79
C PRO A 199 14.54 2.66 11.47
N HIS A 200 15.71 2.87 10.87
CA HIS A 200 16.99 2.37 11.35
C HIS A 200 17.25 2.69 12.84
N ASP A 201 16.97 3.91 13.27
CA ASP A 201 17.19 4.39 14.64
C ASP A 201 16.29 3.71 15.69
N ARG A 202 15.14 3.17 15.28
CA ARG A 202 14.24 2.42 16.17
C ARG A 202 14.47 0.92 16.14
N PHE A 203 14.74 0.36 14.96
CA PHE A 203 14.86 -1.08 14.79
C PHE A 203 16.25 -1.62 15.16
N GLN A 204 17.33 -0.92 14.79
CA GLN A 204 18.69 -1.40 15.07
C GLN A 204 19.06 -1.20 16.54
N THR A 205 18.77 -2.22 17.34
CA THR A 205 19.05 -2.23 18.78
C THR A 205 20.20 -3.16 19.16
N ALA A 206 20.94 -2.75 20.19
CA ALA A 206 21.96 -3.57 20.86
C ALA A 206 21.38 -4.42 22.00
N ASP A 207 20.06 -4.33 22.25
CA ASP A 207 19.37 -5.21 23.20
C ASP A 207 19.65 -6.68 22.82
N PRO A 208 20.11 -7.51 23.77
CA PRO A 208 20.27 -8.94 23.52
C PRO A 208 18.94 -9.67 23.30
N ASN A 209 17.80 -9.13 23.76
CA ASN A 209 16.48 -9.76 23.66
C ASN A 209 15.41 -8.81 23.09
N PRO A 210 15.62 -8.24 21.88
CA PRO A 210 14.64 -7.34 21.28
C PRO A 210 13.37 -8.13 20.93
N PRO A 211 12.20 -7.46 20.86
CA PRO A 211 11.00 -8.09 20.33
C PRO A 211 11.25 -8.50 18.87
N LEU A 212 11.31 -9.81 18.61
CA LEU A 212 11.56 -10.37 17.28
C LEU A 212 10.29 -10.53 16.45
N ASP A 213 9.18 -10.81 17.11
CA ASP A 213 7.87 -10.93 16.47
C ASP A 213 7.33 -9.54 16.12
N PRO A 214 6.58 -9.41 15.01
CA PRO A 214 5.94 -8.15 14.67
C PRO A 214 4.87 -7.78 15.72
N PRO A 215 4.59 -6.48 15.90
CA PRO A 215 3.47 -6.05 16.73
C PRO A 215 2.14 -6.57 16.15
N ASP A 216 1.17 -6.87 17.02
CA ASP A 216 -0.15 -7.37 16.60
C ASP A 216 -0.83 -6.44 15.60
N ALA A 217 -0.65 -5.13 15.78
CA ALA A 217 -1.13 -4.10 14.87
C ALA A 217 -0.63 -4.28 13.43
N ALA A 218 0.62 -4.70 13.22
CA ALA A 218 1.14 -4.97 11.88
C ALA A 218 0.52 -6.24 11.24
N ARG A 219 0.15 -7.22 12.08
CA ARG A 219 -0.54 -8.45 11.62
C ARG A 219 -1.97 -8.16 11.19
N THR A 220 -2.67 -7.28 11.90
CA THR A 220 -4.04 -6.89 11.59
C THR A 220 -4.13 -5.73 10.59
N GLY A 221 -3.03 -5.02 10.33
CA GLY A 221 -3.03 -3.81 9.53
C GLY A 221 -3.70 -2.62 10.23
N ASP A 222 -3.59 -2.56 11.56
CA ASP A 222 -4.04 -1.42 12.37
C ASP A 222 -2.93 -0.35 12.42
N PHE A 223 -3.21 0.82 11.84
CA PHE A 223 -2.31 1.98 11.81
C PHE A 223 -2.89 3.16 12.62
N GLY A 224 -3.96 2.95 13.38
CA GLY A 224 -4.55 3.97 14.25
C GLY A 224 -3.64 4.37 15.41
N ASP A 225 -4.12 5.19 16.33
CA ASP A 225 -3.29 5.80 17.38
C ASP A 225 -2.60 4.81 18.35
N ASN A 226 -3.12 3.59 18.46
CA ASN A 226 -2.50 2.51 19.24
C ASN A 226 -1.94 1.37 18.36
N GLY A 227 -1.90 1.59 17.04
CA GLY A 227 -1.46 0.62 16.04
C GLY A 227 0.05 0.60 15.87
N VAL A 228 0.53 0.49 14.63
CA VAL A 228 1.97 0.63 14.35
C VAL A 228 2.44 2.08 14.51
N GLU A 229 3.70 2.25 14.91
CA GLU A 229 4.28 3.57 15.11
C GLU A 229 4.46 4.32 13.76
N PRO A 230 4.32 5.67 13.73
CA PRO A 230 4.60 6.47 12.54
C PRO A 230 6.00 6.20 11.99
N GLY A 231 6.17 6.12 10.67
CA GLY A 231 7.41 5.74 9.99
C GLY A 231 7.52 4.22 9.76
N THR A 232 6.46 3.46 10.04
CA THR A 232 6.42 2.02 9.79
C THR A 232 5.69 1.73 8.49
N PHE A 233 6.31 0.94 7.63
CA PHE A 233 5.80 0.61 6.30
C PHE A 233 5.73 -0.89 6.08
N LEU A 234 4.63 -1.34 5.51
CA LEU A 234 4.38 -2.69 5.08
C LEU A 234 4.39 -2.73 3.55
N PHE A 235 5.03 -3.74 2.98
CA PHE A 235 5.05 -3.96 1.53
C PHE A 235 4.77 -5.44 1.24
N HIS A 236 4.17 -5.71 0.09
CA HIS A 236 4.25 -7.01 -0.56
C HIS A 236 4.85 -6.81 -1.95
N THR A 237 5.54 -7.84 -2.43
CA THR A 237 6.20 -7.83 -3.73
C THR A 237 5.65 -8.92 -4.64
N ASP A 238 5.54 -8.63 -5.93
CA ASP A 238 5.17 -9.60 -6.96
C ASP A 238 6.26 -10.64 -7.23
N ASP A 239 6.01 -11.52 -8.20
CA ASP A 239 6.92 -12.57 -8.67
C ASP A 239 8.24 -12.04 -9.28
N ARG A 240 8.35 -10.72 -9.50
CA ARG A 240 9.52 -10.00 -10.01
C ARG A 240 10.20 -9.14 -8.94
N GLY A 241 9.72 -9.18 -7.69
CA GLY A 241 10.25 -8.34 -6.61
C GLY A 241 9.92 -6.85 -6.79
N GLN A 242 8.83 -6.51 -7.48
CA GLN A 242 8.26 -5.15 -7.47
C GLN A 242 7.18 -5.06 -6.41
N THR A 243 7.12 -3.93 -5.72
CA THR A 243 6.02 -3.69 -4.78
C THR A 243 4.70 -3.60 -5.53
N ASP A 244 3.77 -4.50 -5.22
CA ASP A 244 2.43 -4.57 -5.81
C ASP A 244 1.34 -4.11 -4.83
N THR A 245 1.63 -4.10 -3.54
CA THR A 245 0.80 -3.48 -2.50
C THR A 245 1.68 -2.94 -1.38
N ALA A 246 1.26 -1.82 -0.79
CA ALA A 246 1.92 -1.27 0.39
C ALA A 246 0.93 -0.56 1.30
N SER A 247 1.21 -0.58 2.60
CA SER A 247 0.45 0.14 3.64
C SER A 247 1.41 0.72 4.66
N GLY A 248 1.26 1.99 5.03
CA GLY A 248 2.21 2.64 5.92
C GLY A 248 1.63 3.81 6.68
N ARG A 249 2.17 4.07 7.87
CA ARG A 249 1.89 5.30 8.62
C ARG A 249 3.05 6.27 8.39
N PRO A 250 2.85 7.38 7.66
CA PRO A 250 3.94 8.33 7.42
C PRO A 250 4.37 9.02 8.72
N GLU A 251 5.63 9.49 8.74
CA GLU A 251 6.19 10.25 9.86
C GLU A 251 6.65 11.63 9.37
N TYR A 252 5.75 12.61 9.45
CA TYR A 252 6.04 13.98 9.05
C TYR A 252 6.67 14.83 10.17
N ASP A 253 6.49 14.44 11.44
CA ASP A 253 6.93 15.21 12.60
C ASP A 253 8.44 15.12 12.89
N THR A 254 9.12 14.10 12.35
CA THR A 254 10.56 13.90 12.57
C THR A 254 11.36 14.69 11.54
N PRO A 255 12.15 15.70 11.96
CA PRO A 255 12.91 16.52 11.02
C PRO A 255 13.95 15.68 10.27
N HIS A 256 13.95 15.79 8.96
CA HIS A 256 14.95 15.20 8.06
C HIS A 256 15.13 16.13 6.87
N SER A 257 16.25 15.98 6.15
CA SER A 257 16.40 16.68 4.87
C SER A 257 15.89 15.82 3.71
N ASP A 258 15.37 16.45 2.65
CA ASP A 258 14.97 15.74 1.42
C ASP A 258 16.09 14.85 0.85
N GLU A 259 17.35 15.29 1.02
CA GLU A 259 18.53 14.55 0.55
C GLU A 259 18.89 13.34 1.41
N GLU A 260 18.35 13.24 2.61
CA GLU A 260 18.66 12.19 3.58
C GLU A 260 17.90 10.91 3.22
N GLN A 261 16.58 11.02 3.06
CA GLN A 261 15.73 9.86 2.76
C GLN A 261 15.81 9.42 1.29
N ARG A 262 16.25 10.29 0.37
CA ARG A 262 16.22 10.00 -1.07
C ARG A 262 17.49 9.33 -1.59
N ASN A 263 17.35 8.14 -2.21
CA ASN A 263 18.42 7.49 -2.98
C ASN A 263 18.29 7.77 -4.49
N ASP A 264 18.93 8.85 -4.92
CA ASP A 264 18.95 9.32 -6.31
C ASP A 264 19.34 8.25 -7.34
N ALA A 265 20.24 7.34 -6.98
CA ALA A 265 20.74 6.30 -7.89
C ALA A 265 19.69 5.20 -8.11
N VAL A 266 19.03 4.75 -7.04
CA VAL A 266 17.93 3.78 -7.09
C VAL A 266 16.74 4.38 -7.82
N GLN A 267 16.32 5.58 -7.43
CA GLN A 267 15.19 6.27 -8.03
C GLN A 267 15.34 6.39 -9.55
N LYS A 268 16.49 6.90 -10.02
CA LYS A 268 16.77 7.03 -11.46
C LYS A 268 16.63 5.68 -12.15
N LYS A 269 17.14 4.60 -11.58
CA LYS A 269 17.08 3.28 -12.23
C LYS A 269 15.69 2.69 -12.24
N VAL A 270 14.90 2.81 -11.17
CA VAL A 270 13.52 2.33 -11.19
C VAL A 270 12.74 3.04 -12.30
N GLY A 271 12.95 4.35 -12.47
CA GLY A 271 12.42 5.07 -13.62
C GLY A 271 12.96 4.61 -14.98
N HIS A 272 14.11 3.93 -15.06
CA HIS A 272 14.57 3.33 -16.31
C HIS A 272 13.88 2.01 -16.66
N ILE A 273 13.14 1.38 -15.74
CA ILE A 273 12.36 0.17 -16.04
C ILE A 273 11.27 0.53 -17.06
N GLY A 274 10.51 1.61 -16.80
CA GLY A 274 9.52 2.13 -17.74
C GLY A 274 10.12 2.80 -18.99
N LYS A 275 11.39 3.22 -18.96
CA LYS A 275 12.07 3.80 -20.14
C LYS A 275 12.61 2.71 -21.04
N GLY A 276 12.12 2.66 -22.28
CA GLY A 276 12.88 2.04 -23.37
C GLY A 276 12.02 1.50 -24.48
N THR A 277 12.68 0.92 -25.47
CA THR A 277 12.04 0.18 -26.57
C THR A 277 11.39 -1.14 -26.12
N GLY A 278 11.52 -1.51 -24.83
CA GLY A 278 11.09 -2.81 -24.27
C GLY A 278 9.74 -2.81 -23.56
N GLU A 279 9.37 -1.74 -22.84
CA GLU A 279 8.03 -1.60 -22.22
C GLU A 279 7.21 -0.51 -22.91
N TYR A 280 7.60 0.75 -22.71
CA TYR A 280 6.89 1.94 -23.21
C TYR A 280 7.78 2.82 -24.09
N PRO A 281 7.86 2.55 -25.41
CA PRO A 281 8.67 3.32 -26.34
C PRO A 281 8.34 4.81 -26.31
N GLY A 282 9.36 5.65 -26.13
CA GLY A 282 9.22 7.11 -26.07
C GLY A 282 8.69 7.67 -24.74
N GLY A 283 8.32 6.80 -23.80
CA GLY A 283 7.85 7.20 -22.48
C GLY A 283 8.95 7.84 -21.63
N ARG A 284 8.55 8.84 -20.82
CA ARG A 284 9.43 9.50 -19.84
C ARG A 284 9.01 9.09 -18.45
N PHE A 285 9.88 8.35 -17.75
CA PHE A 285 9.61 7.86 -16.40
C PHE A 285 10.64 8.35 -15.39
N ASP A 286 10.24 8.45 -14.13
CA ASP A 286 11.10 8.60 -12.96
C ASP A 286 10.86 7.42 -12.02
N GLY A 287 11.69 7.25 -10.99
CA GLY A 287 11.29 6.42 -9.85
C GLY A 287 10.34 7.25 -9.00
N GLY A 288 9.06 6.95 -9.05
CA GLY A 288 8.06 7.55 -8.16
C GLY A 288 8.17 6.93 -6.78
N HIS A 289 8.07 7.72 -5.72
CA HIS A 289 7.99 7.18 -4.37
C HIS A 289 6.57 6.66 -4.13
N ILE A 290 6.45 5.51 -3.46
CA ILE A 290 5.16 4.98 -2.99
C ILE A 290 4.73 5.77 -1.76
N PHE A 291 5.59 5.81 -0.73
CA PHE A 291 5.46 6.69 0.41
C PHE A 291 6.33 7.93 0.22
N PRO A 292 5.77 9.16 0.36
CA PRO A 292 6.52 10.39 0.14
C PRO A 292 7.77 10.47 1.01
N HIS A 293 8.84 11.06 0.50
CA HIS A 293 10.06 11.24 1.30
C HIS A 293 9.80 12.19 2.47
N GLU A 294 8.92 13.19 2.32
CA GLU A 294 8.52 14.13 3.38
C GLU A 294 7.84 13.42 4.56
N GLY A 295 7.25 12.24 4.33
CA GLY A 295 6.68 11.37 5.35
C GLY A 295 7.64 10.29 5.84
N ARG A 296 8.96 10.49 5.66
CA ARG A 296 10.04 9.54 5.96
C ARG A 296 9.94 8.22 5.19
N GLY A 297 9.36 8.25 3.98
CA GLY A 297 9.30 7.07 3.10
C GLY A 297 10.69 6.52 2.77
N PRO A 298 10.89 5.18 2.73
CA PRO A 298 12.21 4.58 2.52
C PRO A 298 12.88 5.02 1.21
N GLY A 299 14.21 5.14 1.24
CA GLY A 299 15.03 5.45 0.05
C GLY A 299 15.42 4.24 -0.77
N GLU A 300 15.00 3.04 -0.41
CA GLU A 300 15.33 1.79 -1.08
C GLU A 300 14.32 1.42 -2.16
N ARG A 301 14.73 0.52 -3.08
CA ARG A 301 13.92 0.10 -4.26
C ARG A 301 12.49 -0.30 -3.90
N ILE A 302 12.29 -0.91 -2.74
CA ILE A 302 10.97 -1.35 -2.27
C ILE A 302 9.93 -0.22 -2.20
N ASN A 303 10.36 1.04 -2.01
CA ASN A 303 9.48 2.20 -1.95
C ASN A 303 9.38 2.94 -3.30
N TYR A 304 9.86 2.34 -4.40
CA TYR A 304 9.82 2.95 -5.72
C TYR A 304 9.07 2.11 -6.73
N PHE A 305 8.38 2.79 -7.64
CA PHE A 305 7.83 2.20 -8.86
C PHE A 305 8.18 3.07 -10.08
N PRO A 306 8.17 2.52 -11.31
CA PRO A 306 8.38 3.32 -12.51
C PRO A 306 7.15 4.21 -12.72
N GLN A 307 7.35 5.53 -12.59
CA GLN A 307 6.25 6.49 -12.65
C GLN A 307 6.41 7.47 -13.80
N TRP A 308 5.34 7.78 -14.53
CA TRP A 308 5.38 8.76 -15.60
C TRP A 308 5.83 10.13 -15.08
N SER A 309 6.90 10.68 -15.67
CA SER A 309 7.57 11.88 -15.16
C SER A 309 6.65 13.09 -14.97
N PRO A 310 5.67 13.37 -15.86
CA PRO A 310 4.73 14.46 -15.67
C PRO A 310 3.88 14.35 -14.40
N THR A 311 3.35 13.16 -14.06
CA THR A 311 2.55 12.98 -12.84
C THR A 311 3.42 13.03 -11.59
N ASN A 312 4.59 12.38 -11.61
CA ASN A 312 5.57 12.39 -10.52
C ASN A 312 6.07 13.79 -10.16
N ARG A 313 6.19 14.69 -11.15
CA ARG A 313 6.74 16.04 -10.94
C ARG A 313 5.68 17.13 -10.76
N GLY A 314 4.40 16.80 -10.91
CA GLY A 314 3.32 17.77 -10.89
C GLY A 314 3.31 18.72 -12.08
N ASN A 315 3.75 18.25 -13.25
CA ASN A 315 3.75 19.05 -14.47
C ASN A 315 2.31 19.20 -15.02
N SER A 316 2.04 20.27 -15.75
CA SER A 316 0.79 20.46 -16.52
C SER A 316 0.99 20.15 -18.01
N GLY A 317 -0.08 19.73 -18.69
CA GLY A 317 -0.05 19.45 -20.13
C GLY A 317 -1.41 19.07 -20.71
N THR A 318 -1.43 18.75 -22.01
CA THR A 318 -2.64 18.25 -22.67
C THR A 318 -3.09 16.94 -22.03
N GLY A 319 -4.30 16.91 -21.49
CA GLY A 319 -4.83 15.74 -20.78
C GLY A 319 -4.22 15.48 -19.40
N LEU A 320 -3.54 16.49 -18.82
CA LEU A 320 -2.95 16.42 -17.48
C LEU A 320 -3.15 17.74 -16.75
N LEU A 321 -4.11 17.78 -15.82
CA LEU A 321 -4.26 18.89 -14.89
C LEU A 321 -3.37 18.64 -13.67
N PRO A 322 -2.73 19.67 -13.08
CA PRO A 322 -1.98 19.51 -11.84
C PRO A 322 -2.79 18.87 -10.72
N SER A 323 -4.09 19.16 -10.62
CA SER A 323 -5.02 18.52 -9.65
C SER A 323 -5.12 17.01 -9.78
N ASP A 324 -4.67 16.45 -10.90
CA ASP A 324 -4.78 15.03 -11.22
C ASP A 324 -3.39 14.37 -11.22
N THR A 325 -2.35 15.13 -10.85
CA THR A 325 -0.97 14.64 -10.76
C THR A 325 -0.67 14.14 -9.36
N TRP A 326 0.02 13.00 -9.30
CA TRP A 326 0.50 12.39 -8.05
C TRP A 326 1.14 13.40 -7.09
N ARG A 327 2.08 14.21 -7.58
CA ARG A 327 2.79 15.17 -6.73
C ARG A 327 1.86 16.16 -6.06
N GLN A 328 0.92 16.76 -6.79
CA GLN A 328 0.12 17.87 -6.29
C GLN A 328 -1.12 17.41 -5.54
N SER A 329 -1.78 16.34 -6.00
CA SER A 329 -3.05 15.90 -5.44
C SER A 329 -2.92 14.82 -4.37
N PHE A 330 -1.71 14.29 -4.18
CA PHE A 330 -1.41 13.34 -3.12
C PHE A 330 -0.23 13.79 -2.27
N GLU A 331 1.02 13.73 -2.74
CA GLU A 331 2.19 13.98 -1.87
C GLU A 331 2.17 15.37 -1.21
N SER A 332 2.07 16.43 -2.01
CA SER A 332 2.02 17.81 -1.52
C SER A 332 0.70 18.13 -0.82
N LEU A 333 -0.38 17.41 -1.11
CA LEU A 333 -1.65 17.56 -0.37
C LEU A 333 -1.47 17.05 1.05
N LEU A 334 -0.90 15.86 1.23
CA LEU A 334 -0.69 15.23 2.53
C LEU A 334 0.29 16.03 3.39
N GLU A 335 1.40 16.48 2.81
CA GLU A 335 2.36 17.37 3.49
C GLU A 335 1.67 18.66 3.96
N GLN A 336 0.87 19.30 3.10
CA GLN A 336 0.15 20.52 3.45
C GLN A 336 -0.93 20.28 4.49
N ARG A 337 -1.65 19.16 4.42
CA ARG A 337 -2.69 18.76 5.39
C ARG A 337 -2.08 18.63 6.77
N HIS A 338 -0.99 17.86 6.89
CA HIS A 338 -0.27 17.70 8.14
C HIS A 338 0.29 19.05 8.66
N THR A 339 0.95 19.83 7.80
CA THR A 339 1.60 21.09 8.23
C THR A 339 0.60 22.17 8.66
N ARG A 340 -0.58 22.23 8.03
CA ARG A 340 -1.54 23.33 8.24
C ARG A 340 -2.67 22.98 9.20
N ASN A 341 -2.91 21.70 9.46
CA ASN A 341 -3.99 21.26 10.33
C ASN A 341 -3.45 20.32 11.42
N PRO A 342 -3.08 20.86 12.61
CA PRO A 342 -2.53 20.04 13.69
C PRO A 342 -3.54 19.07 14.30
N ASP A 343 -4.84 19.27 14.04
CA ASP A 343 -5.89 18.39 14.55
C ASP A 343 -6.15 17.18 13.62
N VAL A 344 -5.58 17.17 12.41
CA VAL A 344 -5.71 16.07 11.45
C VAL A 344 -4.46 15.20 11.44
N THR A 345 -4.64 13.92 11.72
CA THR A 345 -3.60 12.90 11.61
C THR A 345 -3.79 12.09 10.34
N ILE A 346 -2.68 11.77 9.66
CA ILE A 346 -2.68 10.80 8.55
C ILE A 346 -2.30 9.45 9.17
N GLU A 347 -3.28 8.58 9.34
CA GLU A 347 -3.10 7.28 10.00
C GLU A 347 -2.49 6.26 9.07
N ARG A 348 -2.94 6.24 7.81
CA ARG A 348 -2.48 5.24 6.85
C ARG A 348 -2.47 5.80 5.44
N ILE A 349 -1.45 5.43 4.69
CA ILE A 349 -1.39 5.49 3.24
C ILE A 349 -1.36 4.06 2.73
N ASP A 350 -2.11 3.78 1.69
CA ASP A 350 -2.12 2.54 0.94
C ASP A 350 -1.77 2.80 -0.53
N PHE A 351 -1.11 1.83 -1.14
CA PHE A 351 -0.74 1.80 -2.55
C PHE A 351 -1.05 0.43 -3.13
N PHE A 352 -1.68 0.39 -4.30
CA PHE A 352 -2.03 -0.84 -5.02
C PHE A 352 -2.18 -0.52 -6.52
N PRO A 353 -1.14 -0.74 -7.33
CA PRO A 353 -1.19 -0.60 -8.79
C PRO A 353 -2.03 -1.68 -9.45
N GLU A 354 -2.60 -1.37 -10.61
CA GLU A 354 -3.20 -2.39 -11.46
C GLU A 354 -2.12 -3.30 -12.07
N PRO A 355 -2.31 -4.64 -12.05
CA PRO A 355 -1.43 -5.57 -12.75
C PRO A 355 -1.35 -5.23 -14.24
N ASN A 356 -0.19 -5.46 -14.85
CA ASN A 356 0.02 -5.11 -16.24
C ASN A 356 0.86 -6.14 -16.99
N ASP A 357 0.55 -7.43 -16.82
CA ASP A 357 1.28 -8.52 -17.48
C ASP A 357 1.13 -8.44 -19.02
N PRO A 358 2.20 -8.60 -19.83
CA PRO A 358 3.57 -8.99 -19.49
C PRO A 358 4.52 -7.87 -19.06
N ARG A 359 4.04 -6.63 -18.96
CA ARG A 359 4.83 -5.47 -18.53
C ARG A 359 4.98 -5.43 -17.00
N ILE A 360 5.99 -4.71 -16.55
CA ILE A 360 6.33 -4.47 -15.14
C ILE A 360 5.78 -3.11 -14.70
N THR A 361 5.90 -2.09 -15.57
CA THR A 361 5.40 -0.75 -15.24
C THR A 361 3.86 -0.71 -15.30
N PRO A 362 3.17 -0.37 -14.19
CA PRO A 362 1.71 -0.35 -14.15
C PRO A 362 1.14 0.78 -15.02
N GLU A 363 -0.03 0.56 -15.64
CA GLU A 363 -0.72 1.60 -16.41
C GLU A 363 -1.48 2.57 -15.51
N VAL A 364 -1.96 2.06 -14.38
CA VAL A 364 -2.77 2.78 -13.40
C VAL A 364 -2.23 2.47 -12.02
N VAL A 365 -2.20 3.51 -11.18
CA VAL A 365 -1.82 3.38 -9.78
C VAL A 365 -2.93 3.96 -8.93
N HIS A 366 -3.33 3.21 -7.91
CA HIS A 366 -4.26 3.67 -6.90
C HIS A 366 -3.52 3.98 -5.61
N THR A 367 -3.95 5.06 -4.96
CA THR A 367 -3.65 5.33 -3.57
C THR A 367 -4.93 5.50 -2.80
N ARG A 368 -4.84 5.16 -1.53
CA ARG A 368 -5.86 5.45 -0.54
C ARG A 368 -5.18 5.98 0.71
N TRP A 369 -5.78 6.93 1.40
CA TRP A 369 -5.29 7.31 2.72
C TRP A 369 -6.44 7.51 3.68
N THR A 370 -6.17 7.23 4.94
CA THR A 370 -7.10 7.44 6.04
C THR A 370 -6.58 8.57 6.90
N GLU A 371 -7.42 9.57 7.12
CA GLU A 371 -7.15 10.69 8.01
C GLU A 371 -8.19 10.74 9.13
N THR A 372 -7.77 11.10 10.34
CA THR A 372 -8.65 11.32 11.48
C THR A 372 -8.61 12.77 11.90
N ASP A 373 -9.79 13.40 11.93
CA ASP A 373 -9.98 14.76 12.41
C ASP A 373 -10.33 14.75 13.91
N ASN A 374 -9.33 15.09 14.72
CA ASN A 374 -9.41 15.13 16.18
C ASN A 374 -10.03 16.43 16.72
N SER A 375 -10.37 17.39 15.85
CA SER A 375 -11.09 18.60 16.27
C SER A 375 -12.57 18.34 16.57
N GLN A 376 -13.08 17.18 16.12
CA GLN A 376 -14.46 16.74 16.32
C GLN A 376 -14.56 15.85 17.56
N ASN A 377 -15.74 15.85 18.19
CA ASN A 377 -16.03 14.97 19.32
C ASN A 377 -17.38 14.26 19.10
N PRO A 378 -17.36 12.94 18.87
CA PRO A 378 -16.17 12.10 18.73
C PRO A 378 -15.33 12.36 17.44
N PRO A 379 -14.05 11.94 17.39
CA PRO A 379 -13.17 12.12 16.22
C PRO A 379 -13.72 11.44 14.97
N VAL A 380 -13.56 12.09 13.80
CA VAL A 380 -14.08 11.57 12.53
C VAL A 380 -12.95 11.06 11.66
N THR A 381 -13.01 9.77 11.33
CA THR A 381 -12.07 9.11 10.42
C THR A 381 -12.64 9.07 9.02
N THR A 382 -11.86 9.47 8.02
CA THR A 382 -12.28 9.49 6.61
C THR A 382 -11.21 8.87 5.74
N THR A 383 -11.63 7.99 4.83
CA THR A 383 -10.81 7.33 3.83
C THR A 383 -10.98 8.00 2.49
N HIS A 384 -9.88 8.41 1.87
CA HIS A 384 -9.84 9.07 0.58
C HIS A 384 -9.17 8.17 -0.44
N TYR A 385 -9.59 8.27 -1.70
CA TYR A 385 -9.12 7.45 -2.83
C TYR A 385 -8.62 8.34 -3.96
N ARG A 386 -7.49 7.99 -4.57
CA ARG A 386 -7.05 8.61 -5.82
C ARG A 386 -6.49 7.56 -6.76
N SER A 387 -6.73 7.78 -8.04
CA SER A 387 -6.25 6.93 -9.11
C SER A 387 -5.53 7.78 -10.15
N TYR A 388 -4.42 7.27 -10.63
CA TYR A 388 -3.52 7.99 -11.51
C TYR A 388 -3.23 7.14 -12.73
N HIS A 389 -3.50 7.69 -13.92
CA HIS A 389 -2.87 7.16 -15.11
C HIS A 389 -1.35 7.35 -15.01
N ASN A 390 -0.64 6.25 -15.12
CA ASN A 390 0.81 6.20 -15.04
C ASN A 390 1.47 6.15 -16.43
N LEU A 391 0.73 6.50 -17.49
CA LEU A 391 1.21 6.52 -18.87
C LEU A 391 0.80 7.80 -19.58
N ASP A 392 1.60 8.14 -20.60
CA ASP A 392 1.25 9.17 -21.58
C ASP A 392 -0.09 8.83 -22.24
N PRO A 393 -1.00 9.79 -22.47
CA PRO A 393 -2.30 9.54 -23.11
C PRO A 393 -2.23 8.75 -24.42
N SER A 394 -1.17 8.92 -25.21
CA SER A 394 -0.98 8.19 -26.47
C SER A 394 -0.60 6.71 -26.30
N GLN A 395 -0.21 6.31 -25.08
CA GLN A 395 0.22 4.96 -24.72
C GLN A 395 -0.84 4.18 -23.93
N ARG A 396 -1.95 4.84 -23.55
CA ARG A 396 -3.08 4.22 -22.84
C ARG A 396 -3.87 3.38 -23.84
N GLY A 397 -3.96 2.07 -23.62
CA GLY A 397 -4.79 1.19 -24.44
C GLY A 397 -4.12 -0.13 -24.78
N GLY A 398 -4.49 -1.18 -24.05
CA GLY A 398 -4.02 -2.53 -24.32
C GLY A 398 -4.70 -3.71 -23.63
N GLY A 399 -5.90 -3.56 -23.04
CA GLY A 399 -6.74 -4.69 -22.62
C GLY A 399 -6.25 -5.46 -21.39
N GLY A 400 -7.04 -5.42 -20.32
CA GLY A 400 -6.80 -6.12 -19.07
C GLY A 400 -6.32 -7.56 -19.23
N THR A 401 -5.36 -7.93 -18.40
CA THR A 401 -4.96 -9.31 -18.21
C THR A 401 -6.11 -10.05 -17.56
N THR A 402 -6.58 -11.12 -18.20
CA THR A 402 -7.42 -12.11 -17.51
C THR A 402 -6.64 -12.59 -16.28
N PRO A 403 -7.24 -12.60 -15.07
CA PRO A 403 -6.57 -13.12 -13.89
C PRO A 403 -6.03 -14.53 -14.16
N PRO A 404 -4.87 -14.93 -13.63
CA PRO A 404 -4.48 -16.33 -13.67
C PRO A 404 -5.62 -17.13 -13.03
N ALA A 405 -6.12 -18.12 -13.76
CA ALA A 405 -7.20 -18.97 -13.28
C ALA A 405 -6.82 -19.49 -11.89
N SER A 406 -7.57 -19.06 -10.87
CA SER A 406 -7.48 -19.66 -9.56
C SER A 406 -7.70 -21.16 -9.75
N SER A 407 -6.71 -21.96 -9.36
CA SER A 407 -6.87 -23.41 -9.36
C SER A 407 -8.12 -23.73 -8.52
N PRO A 408 -9.06 -24.54 -9.04
CA PRO A 408 -10.27 -24.85 -8.30
C PRO A 408 -9.88 -25.44 -6.94
N PRO A 409 -10.59 -25.10 -5.85
CA PRO A 409 -10.45 -25.83 -4.60
C PRO A 409 -10.67 -27.31 -4.91
N GLY A 410 -9.71 -28.15 -4.53
CA GLY A 410 -9.80 -29.60 -4.72
C GLY A 410 -11.05 -30.12 -4.03
N GLY A 411 -12.12 -30.29 -4.79
CA GLY A 411 -13.36 -30.91 -4.33
C GLY A 411 -13.10 -32.37 -4.04
N THR A 412 -13.03 -32.72 -2.76
CA THR A 412 -13.22 -34.09 -2.32
C THR A 412 -14.64 -34.51 -2.67
N ALA A 413 -14.76 -35.44 -3.63
CA ALA A 413 -16.02 -36.10 -3.91
C ALA A 413 -16.50 -36.87 -2.65
N PRO A 414 -17.80 -36.80 -2.29
CA PRO A 414 -18.32 -37.57 -1.18
C PRO A 414 -18.34 -39.06 -1.56
N PRO A 415 -18.06 -39.98 -0.61
CA PRO A 415 -18.07 -41.41 -0.87
C PRO A 415 -19.48 -41.91 -1.21
N ALA A 416 -19.54 -42.86 -2.14
CA ALA A 416 -20.74 -43.56 -2.60
C ALA A 416 -21.30 -44.54 -1.57
#